data_AF-A0A521Z2D4-F1
#
_entry.id   AF-A0A521Z2D4-F1
#
_cell.length_a   1.000
_cell.length_b   1.000
_cell.length_c   1.000
_cell.angle_alpha   90.00
_cell.angle_beta   90.00
_cell.angle_gamma   90.00
#
_symmetry.space_group_name_H-M   'P 1'
#
loop_
_entity.id
_entity.type
_entity.pdbx_description
1 polymer ?
#
loop_
_entity_poly.entity_id
_entity_poly.type
_entity_poly.pdbx_seq_one_letter_code
_entity_poly.pdbx_strand_id
1 'polypeptide(L)' 'MNRVEKQKLKWKCRRGLLELDLVLEKYLDKYPEDAELLPLLELPDNELWDIVAGRTDDYDPRLSAIVARLRAI' A
#
# COMPACT_ATOMS: atom_id res chain seq x y z
N MET A 1 -3.87 -2.70 -18.85
CA MET A 1 -4.34 -2.54 -17.46
C MET A 1 -5.46 -3.55 -17.19
N ASN A 2 -5.17 -4.62 -16.45
CA ASN A 2 -6.13 -5.71 -16.20
C ASN A 2 -7.14 -5.28 -15.13
N ARG A 3 -8.45 -5.34 -15.41
CA ARG A 3 -9.52 -5.15 -14.39
C ARG A 3 -9.36 -6.07 -13.17
N VAL A 4 -8.66 -7.19 -13.34
CA VAL A 4 -8.35 -8.17 -12.30
C VAL A 4 -7.38 -7.59 -11.26
N GLU A 5 -6.41 -6.78 -11.68
CA GLU A 5 -5.41 -6.19 -10.77
C GLU A 5 -6.05 -5.15 -9.86
N LYS A 6 -6.93 -4.30 -10.41
CA LYS A 6 -7.74 -3.35 -9.61
C LYS A 6 -8.57 -4.03 -8.53
N GLN A 7 -9.26 -5.12 -8.88
CA GLN A 7 -10.08 -5.84 -7.91
C GLN A 7 -9.24 -6.54 -6.84
N LYS A 8 -8.10 -7.11 -7.22
CA LYS A 8 -7.14 -7.72 -6.27
C LYS A 8 -6.57 -6.68 -5.32
N LEU A 9 -6.17 -5.50 -5.83
CA LEU A 9 -5.71 -4.35 -5.04
C LEU A 9 -6.77 -3.92 -4.04
N LYS A 10 -8.01 -3.70 -4.51
CA LYS A 10 -9.12 -3.26 -3.66
C LYS A 10 -9.47 -4.28 -2.57
N TRP A 11 -9.34 -5.57 -2.86
CA TRP A 11 -9.53 -6.64 -1.87
C TRP A 11 -8.38 -6.70 -0.85
N LYS A 12 -7.12 -6.59 -1.30
CA LYS A 12 -5.95 -6.62 -0.41
C LYS A 12 -5.84 -5.38 0.50
N CYS A 13 -6.52 -4.29 0.15
CA CYS A 13 -6.56 -3.09 0.98
C CYS A 13 -7.50 -3.22 2.19
N ARG A 14 -8.50 -4.12 2.15
CA ARG A 14 -9.37 -4.39 3.31
C ARG A 14 -8.60 -5.16 4.37
N ARG A 15 -8.07 -4.43 5.35
CA ARG A 15 -7.24 -4.97 6.43
C ARG A 15 -7.93 -4.78 7.78
N GLY A 16 -7.45 -5.47 8.81
CA GLY A 16 -8.01 -5.38 10.17
C GLY A 16 -7.75 -4.04 10.87
N LEU A 17 -6.88 -3.20 10.32
CA LEU A 17 -6.47 -1.91 10.88
C LEU A 17 -7.12 -0.76 10.10
N LEU A 18 -7.98 0.02 10.78
CA LEU A 18 -8.71 1.14 10.17
C LEU A 18 -7.76 2.22 9.61
N GLU A 19 -6.68 2.52 10.32
CA GLU A 19 -5.71 3.54 9.90
C GLU A 19 -5.03 3.17 8.58
N LEU A 20 -4.71 1.89 8.42
CA LEU A 20 -4.10 1.36 7.21
C LEU A 20 -5.09 1.35 6.05
N ASP A 21 -6.34 0.97 6.32
CA ASP A 21 -7.43 1.00 5.32
C ASP A 21 -7.62 2.42 4.77
N LEU A 22 -7.68 3.44 5.64
CA LEU A 22 -7.82 4.85 5.24
C LEU A 22 -6.65 5.35 4.38
N VAL A 23 -5.41 5.00 4.75
CA VAL A 23 -4.22 5.40 3.96
C VAL A 23 -4.26 4.73 2.58
N LEU A 24 -4.56 3.43 2.54
CA LEU A 24 -4.65 2.66 1.29
C LEU A 24 -5.79 3.15 0.40
N GLU A 25 -6.95 3.48 0.95
CA GLU A 25 -8.07 4.07 0.21
C GLU A 25 -7.68 5.41 -0.41
N LYS A 26 -7.07 6.31 0.36
CA LYS A 26 -6.59 7.61 -0.17
C LYS A 26 -5.51 7.44 -1.23
N TYR A 27 -4.62 6.46 -1.07
CA TYR A 27 -3.62 6.16 -2.08
C TYR A 27 -4.27 5.63 -3.36
N LEU A 28 -5.22 4.70 -3.26
CA LEU A 28 -5.96 4.16 -4.40
C LEU A 28 -6.85 5.20 -5.09
N ASP A 29 -7.32 6.23 -4.37
CA ASP A 29 -8.06 7.35 -4.96
C ASP A 29 -7.17 8.15 -5.92
N LYS A 30 -5.92 8.42 -5.54
CA LYS A 30 -4.94 9.11 -6.40
C LYS A 30 -4.34 8.19 -7.47
N TYR A 31 -4.08 6.93 -7.13
CA TYR A 31 -3.34 5.97 -7.95
C TYR A 31 -4.04 4.60 -8.02
N PRO A 32 -5.22 4.50 -8.68
CA PRO A 32 -6.03 3.29 -8.71
C PRO A 32 -5.43 2.16 -9.58
N GLU A 33 -4.37 2.43 -10.34
CA GLU A 33 -3.75 1.51 -11.31
C GLU A 33 -2.30 1.16 -10.97
N ASP A 34 -1.86 1.54 -9.79
CA ASP A 34 -0.48 1.36 -9.37
C ASP A 34 -0.22 -0.08 -8.91
N ALA A 35 0.27 -0.89 -9.85
CA ALA A 35 0.63 -2.28 -9.60
C ALA A 35 1.89 -2.42 -8.72
N GLU A 36 2.68 -1.36 -8.53
CA GLU A 36 3.85 -1.38 -7.66
C GLU A 36 3.45 -1.48 -6.17
N LEU A 37 2.18 -1.20 -5.85
CA LEU A 37 1.62 -1.39 -4.50
C LEU A 37 1.36 -2.86 -4.17
N LEU A 38 1.21 -3.73 -5.17
CA LEU A 38 0.96 -5.17 -4.97
C LEU A 38 1.97 -5.85 -4.03
N PRO A 39 3.30 -5.71 -4.22
CA PRO A 39 4.31 -6.29 -3.32
C PRO A 39 4.22 -5.74 -1.89
N LEU A 40 3.94 -4.45 -1.70
CA LEU A 40 3.71 -3.87 -0.37
C LEU A 40 2.47 -4.49 0.32
N LEU A 41 1.43 -4.77 -0.45
CA LEU A 41 0.23 -5.43 0.06
C LEU A 41 0.41 -6.92 0.35
N GLU A 42 1.55 -7.52 0.00
CA GLU A 42 1.93 -8.88 0.42
C GLU A 42 2.54 -8.90 1.83
N LEU A 43 2.99 -7.74 2.32
CA LEU A 43 3.50 -7.59 3.68
C LEU A 43 2.36 -7.68 4.72
N PRO A 44 2.64 -8.20 5.92
CA PRO A 44 1.67 -8.25 6.99
C PRO A 44 1.26 -6.85 7.45
N ASP A 45 0.07 -6.72 8.03
CA ASP A 45 -0.54 -5.45 8.44
C ASP A 45 0.37 -4.61 9.34
N ASN A 46 1.02 -5.26 10.31
CA ASN A 46 1.92 -4.58 11.23
C ASN A 46 3.14 -4.00 10.51
N GLU A 47 3.79 -4.77 9.62
CA GLU A 47 4.95 -4.28 8.88
C GLU A 47 4.58 -3.19 7.90
N LEU A 48 3.50 -3.38 7.13
CA LEU A 48 3.03 -2.37 6.19
C LEU A 48 2.73 -1.06 6.93
N TRP A 49 2.03 -1.13 8.06
CA TRP A 49 1.74 0.03 8.90
C TRP A 49 3.01 0.68 9.48
N ASP A 50 3.97 -0.12 9.95
CA ASP A 50 5.24 0.39 10.46
C ASP A 50 6.03 1.15 9.38
N ILE A 51 5.99 0.64 8.14
CA ILE A 51 6.55 1.30 6.96
C ILE A 51 5.79 2.59 6.64
N VAL A 52 4.46 2.57 6.58
CA VAL A 52 3.63 3.76 6.34
C VAL A 52 3.88 4.83 7.41
N ALA A 53 3.96 4.42 8.67
CA ALA A 53 4.17 5.29 9.82
C ALA A 53 5.62 5.80 9.94
N GLY A 54 6.54 5.35 9.09
CA GLY A 54 7.95 5.75 9.13
C GLY A 54 8.73 5.18 10.31
N ARG A 55 8.27 4.07 10.88
CA ARG A 55 8.88 3.37 12.01
C ARG A 55 9.91 2.33 11.57
N THR A 56 9.76 1.75 10.38
CA THR A 56 10.74 0.86 9.75
C THR A 56 10.95 1.21 8.27
N ASP A 57 12.14 0.90 7.78
CA ASP A 57 12.50 0.92 6.37
C ASP A 57 12.88 -0.47 5.85
N ASP A 58 12.38 -1.52 6.51
CA ASP A 58 12.50 -2.91 6.06
C ASP A 58 11.53 -3.19 4.91
N TYR A 59 11.90 -2.69 3.73
CA TYR A 59 11.21 -2.96 2.47
C TYR A 59 12.22 -2.99 1.33
N ASP A 60 11.82 -3.59 0.21
CA ASP A 60 12.67 -3.67 -0.97
C ASP A 60 13.02 -2.25 -1.45
N PRO A 61 14.30 -1.90 -1.69
CA PRO A 61 14.70 -0.55 -2.08
C PRO A 61 13.98 -0.03 -3.33
N ARG A 62 13.53 -0.95 -4.19
CA ARG A 62 12.72 -0.65 -5.38
C ARG A 62 11.37 -0.04 -5.03
N LEU A 63 10.82 -0.36 -3.86
CA LEU A 63 9.55 0.15 -3.36
C LEU A 63 9.70 1.48 -2.61
N SER A 64 10.92 1.98 -2.39
CA SER A 64 11.16 3.25 -1.69
C SER A 64 10.40 4.42 -2.33
N ALA A 65 10.32 4.46 -3.66
CA ALA A 65 9.57 5.49 -4.36
C ALA A 65 8.06 5.45 -4.07
N ILE A 66 7.47 4.26 -4.01
CA ILE A 66 6.04 4.10 -3.72
C ILE A 66 5.74 4.28 -2.23
N VAL A 67 6.61 3.80 -1.34
CA VAL A 67 6.52 4.06 0.10
C VAL A 67 6.58 5.56 0.38
N ALA A 68 7.48 6.29 -0.27
CA ALA A 68 7.56 7.74 -0.14
C ALA A 68 6.27 8.44 -0.61
N ARG A 69 5.66 7.98 -1.71
CA ARG A 69 4.35 8.49 -2.17
C ARG A 69 3.24 8.17 -1.19
N LEU A 70 3.23 6.96 -0.64
CA LEU A 70 2.24 6.49 0.33
C LEU A 70 2.33 7.28 1.66
N ARG A 71 3.56 7.58 2.11
CA ARG A 71 3.85 8.45 3.27
C ARG A 71 3.46 9.91 3.03
N ALA A 72 3.40 10.37 1.78
CA ALA A 72 3.06 11.74 1.39
C ALA A 72 1.55 11.96 1.12
N ILE A 73 0.70 10.97 1.40
CA ILE A 73 -0.75 11.03 1.20
C ILE A 73 -1.47 11.87 2.26
#